data_AF-A0A925L5K2-F1
#
_entry.id   AF-A0A925L5K2-F1
#
_cell.length_a   1.000
_cell.length_b   1.000
_cell.length_c   1.000
_cell.angle_alpha   90.00
_cell.angle_beta   90.00
_cell.angle_gamma   90.00
#
_symmetry.space_group_name_H-M   'P 1'
#
loop_
_entity.id
_entity.type
_entity.pdbx_description
1 polymer ?
#
loop_
_entity_poly.entity_id
_entity_poly.type
_entity_poly.pdbx_seq_one_letter_code
_entity_poly.pdbx_strand_id
1 'polypeptide(L)'
;IGSYCLMGSGNHLNSGRTPAPVCAYLRDLVGWCNNEIILNTSAGVQAVHGDYDIVLKFNTGAPNEYFIVENRAKIGLDQHLPSSGLAIYHCDTLGSNEFQQGTGQRHYQCALLQADGNTDLEHNVNQGDGTDLFSAVAGVAASHATSPSTRLWSGADSGLVLSDVDVPDVRIGFRVGAAATVPAVHGENLTSVAIPDNKTAGISSKIRMAAAGTVNRLAVSVDISHTYIGDLLVELVGPGGAKAVLHNRSGAGADNLVQRFDSASVASLASLVGQGAEGDWLLRLSDLEGQDVGTLNSWSLDLEVEAGATTASGEASPRAPIPDNNATGVSSNIAITRAGLVGQLKVAVDITHTFIGDLRITLTSPGGRNVVLHSQLGAGQDNLVVTYDSAAPLSPLSALMGQAMQGNWTLRVVDAAAVDVGTLNKWSLAIVPGL
;
A
#
# COMPACT_ATOMS: atom_id res chain seq x y z
N ILE A 1 -29.12 6.94 -1.56
CA ILE A 1 -27.97 7.59 -2.26
C ILE A 1 -27.96 9.14 -2.21
N GLY A 2 -29.04 9.80 -1.74
CA GLY A 2 -29.00 11.21 -1.34
C GLY A 2 -28.56 12.21 -2.41
N SER A 3 -27.86 13.26 -1.97
CA SER A 3 -27.35 14.36 -2.79
C SER A 3 -26.20 13.94 -3.71
N TYR A 4 -25.69 12.73 -3.50
CA TYR A 4 -24.62 12.11 -4.28
C TYR A 4 -25.14 11.47 -5.57
N CYS A 5 -26.32 11.78 -6.07
CA CYS A 5 -26.75 11.34 -7.39
C CYS A 5 -27.81 12.26 -7.96
N LEU A 6 -27.75 12.51 -9.27
CA LEU A 6 -28.80 13.23 -9.99
C LEU A 6 -30.20 12.64 -9.74
N MET A 7 -30.28 11.30 -9.68
CA MET A 7 -31.54 10.56 -9.50
C MET A 7 -31.94 10.41 -8.02
N GLY A 8 -31.18 11.02 -7.11
CA GLY A 8 -31.56 11.22 -5.71
C GLY A 8 -31.95 12.67 -5.47
N SER A 9 -31.38 13.32 -4.46
CA SER A 9 -31.55 14.76 -4.19
C SER A 9 -30.45 15.63 -4.85
N GLY A 10 -29.53 15.02 -5.60
CA GLY A 10 -28.42 15.72 -6.25
C GLY A 10 -28.85 16.71 -7.33
N ASN A 11 -30.07 16.57 -7.87
CA ASN A 11 -30.71 17.53 -8.76
C ASN A 11 -31.00 18.89 -8.10
N HIS A 12 -31.02 18.98 -6.76
CA HIS A 12 -31.28 20.22 -6.01
C HIS A 12 -30.02 21.00 -5.61
N LEU A 13 -28.83 20.46 -5.90
CA LEU A 13 -27.56 21.11 -5.55
C LEU A 13 -27.42 22.50 -6.17
N ASN A 14 -26.85 23.43 -5.39
CA ASN A 14 -26.72 24.83 -5.77
C ASN A 14 -28.05 25.44 -6.26
N SER A 15 -29.15 25.11 -5.57
CA SER A 15 -30.51 25.49 -5.97
C SER A 15 -30.87 25.05 -7.39
N GLY A 16 -30.39 23.86 -7.80
CA GLY A 16 -30.60 23.27 -9.12
C GLY A 16 -29.70 23.81 -10.24
N ARG A 17 -28.75 24.72 -9.94
CA ARG A 17 -27.84 25.29 -10.94
C ARG A 17 -26.67 24.39 -11.30
N THR A 18 -26.30 23.49 -10.39
CA THR A 18 -25.18 22.56 -10.59
C THR A 18 -25.57 21.20 -10.02
N PRO A 19 -26.39 20.42 -10.76
CA PRO A 19 -26.78 19.10 -10.35
C PRO A 19 -25.59 18.14 -10.22
N ALA A 20 -25.67 17.20 -9.28
CA ALA A 20 -24.71 16.10 -9.22
C ALA A 20 -24.78 15.25 -10.51
N PRO A 21 -23.68 14.60 -10.92
CA PRO A 21 -23.69 13.55 -11.93
C PRO A 21 -24.56 12.35 -11.53
N VAL A 22 -24.88 11.51 -12.51
CA VAL A 22 -25.48 10.19 -12.27
C VAL A 22 -24.41 9.29 -11.65
N CYS A 23 -24.70 8.67 -10.49
CA CYS A 23 -23.73 7.82 -9.80
C CYS A 23 -23.35 6.57 -10.61
N ALA A 24 -22.19 6.02 -10.29
CA ALA A 24 -21.61 4.87 -10.98
C ALA A 24 -22.56 3.66 -11.04
N TYR A 25 -23.33 3.39 -9.97
CA TYR A 25 -24.31 2.30 -9.97
C TYR A 25 -25.35 2.44 -11.08
N LEU A 26 -25.95 3.63 -11.23
CA LEU A 26 -26.99 3.83 -12.24
C LEU A 26 -26.39 3.87 -13.65
N ARG A 27 -25.17 4.41 -13.81
CA ARG A 27 -24.43 4.38 -15.08
C ARG A 27 -24.14 2.93 -15.51
N ASP A 28 -23.67 2.09 -14.59
CA ASP A 28 -23.44 0.65 -14.83
C ASP A 28 -24.74 -0.07 -15.20
N LEU A 29 -25.81 0.18 -14.43
CA LEU A 29 -27.11 -0.46 -14.62
C LEU A 29 -27.71 -0.23 -16.03
N VAL A 30 -27.50 0.95 -16.61
CA VAL A 30 -27.99 1.28 -17.97
C VAL A 30 -26.94 1.09 -19.07
N GLY A 31 -25.76 0.55 -18.74
CA GLY A 31 -24.70 0.25 -19.70
C GLY A 31 -23.96 1.47 -20.24
N TRP A 32 -23.79 2.52 -19.44
CA TRP A 32 -23.04 3.72 -19.83
C TRP A 32 -21.54 3.63 -19.52
N CYS A 33 -21.11 2.63 -18.76
CA CYS A 33 -19.70 2.35 -18.51
C CYS A 33 -19.19 1.32 -19.51
N ASN A 34 -18.23 1.68 -20.36
CA ASN A 34 -17.64 0.76 -21.34
C ASN A 34 -16.50 -0.07 -20.74
N ASN A 35 -15.97 0.33 -19.58
CA ASN A 35 -14.82 -0.27 -18.94
C ASN A 35 -15.13 -0.64 -17.48
N GLU A 36 -14.70 -1.83 -17.05
CA GLU A 36 -14.88 -2.32 -15.68
C GLU A 36 -13.52 -2.65 -15.07
N ILE A 37 -13.23 -2.08 -13.90
CA ILE A 37 -12.09 -2.45 -13.06
C ILE A 37 -12.59 -3.36 -11.95
N ILE A 38 -12.18 -4.62 -11.99
CA ILE A 38 -12.49 -5.62 -10.97
C ILE A 38 -11.58 -5.42 -9.76
N LEU A 39 -12.18 -5.00 -8.65
CA LEU A 39 -11.49 -4.71 -7.41
C LEU A 39 -10.98 -5.97 -6.70
N ASN A 40 -11.62 -7.14 -6.92
CA ASN A 40 -11.23 -8.41 -6.30
C ASN A 40 -9.77 -8.84 -6.56
N THR A 41 -9.18 -8.40 -7.67
CA THR A 41 -7.82 -8.77 -8.10
C THR A 41 -6.85 -7.59 -8.11
N SER A 42 -7.22 -6.46 -7.51
CA SER A 42 -6.46 -5.22 -7.53
C SER A 42 -5.92 -4.93 -6.13
N ALA A 43 -4.62 -4.62 -5.98
CA ALA A 43 -4.03 -4.31 -4.67
C ALA A 43 -3.94 -2.80 -4.39
N GLY A 44 -3.69 -2.00 -5.45
CA GLY A 44 -3.69 -0.54 -5.41
C GLY A 44 -4.48 0.01 -6.59
N VAL A 45 -5.47 0.85 -6.29
CA VAL A 45 -6.46 1.34 -7.25
C VAL A 45 -6.51 2.85 -7.18
N GLN A 46 -6.70 3.52 -8.32
CA GLN A 46 -6.98 4.95 -8.37
C GLN A 46 -8.37 5.19 -8.94
N ALA A 47 -9.26 5.80 -8.15
CA ALA A 47 -10.51 6.33 -8.65
C ALA A 47 -10.31 7.75 -9.19
N VAL A 48 -10.56 7.94 -10.48
CA VAL A 48 -10.38 9.22 -11.17
C VAL A 48 -11.71 9.97 -11.21
N HIS A 49 -11.73 11.20 -10.73
CA HIS A 49 -12.92 12.04 -10.76
C HIS A 49 -13.33 12.36 -12.21
N GLY A 50 -14.62 12.24 -12.50
CA GLY A 50 -15.18 12.57 -13.81
C GLY A 50 -14.93 11.54 -14.92
N ASP A 51 -14.25 10.43 -14.62
CA ASP A 51 -14.08 9.32 -15.56
C ASP A 51 -15.35 8.44 -15.58
N TYR A 52 -16.38 8.93 -16.28
CA TYR A 52 -17.68 8.29 -16.27
C TYR A 52 -17.76 7.02 -17.14
N ASP A 53 -16.69 6.68 -17.85
CA ASP A 53 -16.61 5.51 -18.72
C ASP A 53 -16.20 4.23 -17.96
N ILE A 54 -15.59 4.41 -16.78
CA ILE A 54 -15.11 3.33 -15.93
C ILE A 54 -16.05 3.11 -14.74
N VAL A 55 -16.32 1.85 -14.41
CA VAL A 55 -16.89 1.43 -13.12
C VAL A 55 -15.88 0.59 -12.34
N LEU A 56 -15.70 0.91 -11.05
CA LEU A 56 -14.87 0.14 -10.13
C LEU A 56 -15.78 -0.78 -9.32
N LYS A 57 -15.69 -2.09 -9.54
CA LYS A 57 -16.65 -3.07 -9.02
C LYS A 57 -15.97 -4.17 -8.22
N PHE A 58 -16.51 -4.47 -7.04
CA PHE A 58 -16.15 -5.62 -6.24
C PHE A 58 -17.29 -6.63 -6.26
N ASN A 59 -17.05 -7.79 -6.84
CA ASN A 59 -18.02 -8.86 -6.93
C ASN A 59 -17.94 -9.75 -5.69
N THR A 60 -19.08 -10.12 -5.13
CA THR A 60 -19.13 -11.00 -3.95
C THR A 60 -19.39 -12.45 -4.36
N GLY A 61 -19.42 -13.36 -3.38
CA GLY A 61 -19.87 -14.73 -3.63
C GLY A 61 -21.37 -14.84 -3.98
N ALA A 62 -22.16 -13.81 -3.71
CA ALA A 62 -23.56 -13.73 -4.12
C ALA A 62 -23.65 -12.99 -5.47
N PRO A 63 -24.15 -13.62 -6.55
CA PRO A 63 -24.09 -13.05 -7.91
C PRO A 63 -24.96 -11.80 -8.08
N ASN A 64 -25.95 -11.61 -7.22
CA ASN A 64 -26.83 -10.45 -7.21
C ASN A 64 -26.31 -9.29 -6.35
N GLU A 65 -25.28 -9.49 -5.53
CA GLU A 65 -24.84 -8.54 -4.51
C GLU A 65 -23.36 -8.17 -4.70
N TYR A 66 -23.07 -6.87 -4.76
CA TYR A 66 -21.75 -6.36 -5.10
C TYR A 66 -21.56 -4.94 -4.56
N PHE A 67 -20.33 -4.43 -4.65
CA PHE A 67 -20.00 -3.06 -4.28
C PHE A 67 -19.45 -2.29 -5.48
N ILE A 68 -19.77 -1.00 -5.55
CA ILE A 68 -19.18 -0.08 -6.52
C ILE A 68 -18.47 1.05 -5.75
N VAL A 69 -17.28 1.42 -6.21
CA VAL A 69 -16.51 2.54 -5.64
C VAL A 69 -16.41 3.67 -6.66
N GLU A 70 -16.57 4.92 -6.23
CA GLU A 70 -16.55 6.10 -7.11
C GLU A 70 -15.88 7.30 -6.44
N ASN A 71 -15.06 8.04 -7.18
CA ASN A 71 -14.48 9.30 -6.69
C ASN A 71 -15.49 10.45 -6.85
N ARG A 72 -15.91 11.00 -5.71
CA ARG A 72 -16.86 12.11 -5.58
C ARG A 72 -16.24 13.31 -4.87
N ALA A 73 -14.97 13.59 -5.18
CA ALA A 73 -14.32 14.82 -4.78
C ALA A 73 -15.10 16.05 -5.27
N LYS A 74 -15.15 17.12 -4.47
CA LYS A 74 -15.88 18.36 -4.76
C LYS A 74 -15.20 19.20 -5.87
N ILE A 75 -15.17 18.64 -7.07
CA ILE A 75 -14.56 19.19 -8.27
C ILE A 75 -15.64 19.21 -9.37
N GLY A 76 -15.60 20.21 -10.26
CA GLY A 76 -16.51 20.29 -11.41
C GLY A 76 -17.99 20.28 -10.99
N LEU A 77 -18.76 19.32 -11.53
CA LEU A 77 -20.20 19.19 -11.22
C LEU A 77 -20.48 18.76 -9.78
N ASP A 78 -19.50 18.16 -9.10
CA ASP A 78 -19.62 17.74 -7.70
C ASP A 78 -19.21 18.83 -6.69
N GLN A 79 -18.82 20.03 -7.13
CA GLN A 79 -18.32 21.11 -6.25
C GLN A 79 -19.27 21.50 -5.11
N HIS A 80 -20.56 21.20 -5.24
CA HIS A 80 -21.61 21.51 -4.25
C HIS A 80 -22.08 20.29 -3.45
N LEU A 81 -21.44 19.13 -3.59
CA LEU A 81 -21.76 17.98 -2.74
C LEU A 81 -21.57 18.33 -1.24
N PRO A 82 -22.36 17.70 -0.35
CA PRO A 82 -22.21 17.93 1.09
C PRO A 82 -20.91 17.36 1.64
N SER A 83 -20.46 16.18 1.17
CA SER A 83 -19.14 15.60 1.48
C SER A 83 -18.24 15.50 0.23
N SER A 84 -16.96 15.17 0.43
CA SER A 84 -15.93 15.01 -0.61
C SER A 84 -15.08 13.78 -0.30
N GLY A 85 -15.02 12.81 -1.22
CA GLY A 85 -14.24 11.59 -1.02
C GLY A 85 -14.66 10.42 -1.91
N LEU A 86 -14.30 9.21 -1.50
CA LEU A 86 -14.80 7.97 -2.11
C LEU A 86 -16.23 7.70 -1.64
N ALA A 87 -17.12 7.48 -2.61
CA ALA A 87 -18.41 6.86 -2.39
C ALA A 87 -18.28 5.35 -2.53
N ILE A 88 -18.83 4.61 -1.58
CA ILE A 88 -18.99 3.15 -1.66
C ILE A 88 -20.48 2.86 -1.74
N TYR A 89 -20.91 2.21 -2.82
CA TYR A 89 -22.29 1.78 -3.02
C TYR A 89 -22.39 0.29 -2.71
N HIS A 90 -23.34 -0.09 -1.86
CA HIS A 90 -23.73 -1.48 -1.62
C HIS A 90 -24.95 -1.79 -2.47
N CYS A 91 -24.77 -2.68 -3.44
CA CYS A 91 -25.75 -2.95 -4.49
C CYS A 91 -26.26 -4.39 -4.38
N ASP A 92 -27.57 -4.56 -4.52
CA ASP A 92 -28.21 -5.86 -4.67
C ASP A 92 -29.32 -5.79 -5.71
N THR A 93 -29.19 -6.52 -6.82
CA THR A 93 -30.19 -6.51 -7.91
C THR A 93 -31.55 -7.11 -7.53
N LEU A 94 -31.65 -7.80 -6.39
CA LEU A 94 -32.91 -8.31 -5.83
C LEU A 94 -33.52 -7.37 -4.78
N GLY A 95 -32.81 -6.30 -4.40
CA GLY A 95 -33.31 -5.28 -3.48
C GLY A 95 -34.39 -4.38 -4.10
N SER A 96 -34.92 -3.45 -3.30
CA SER A 96 -35.92 -2.47 -3.74
C SER A 96 -35.62 -1.10 -3.19
N ASN A 97 -35.77 -0.04 -3.98
CA ASN A 97 -35.66 1.35 -3.55
C ASN A 97 -36.70 1.77 -2.48
N GLU A 98 -37.67 0.92 -2.16
CA GLU A 98 -38.70 1.16 -1.14
C GLU A 98 -38.39 0.47 0.21
N PHE A 99 -37.34 -0.36 0.27
CA PHE A 99 -37.04 -1.20 1.44
C PHE A 99 -35.87 -0.64 2.25
N GLN A 100 -36.16 0.36 3.09
CA GLN A 100 -35.17 1.06 3.92
C GLN A 100 -34.74 0.35 5.21
N GLN A 101 -35.16 -0.90 5.43
CA GLN A 101 -34.97 -1.59 6.71
C GLN A 101 -33.55 -2.15 6.92
N GLY A 102 -32.74 -2.23 5.86
CA GLY A 102 -31.36 -2.72 5.95
C GLY A 102 -31.24 -4.18 6.41
N THR A 103 -32.24 -5.02 6.10
CA THR A 103 -32.27 -6.44 6.48
C THR A 103 -32.12 -7.33 5.25
N GLY A 104 -31.67 -8.58 5.43
CA GLY A 104 -31.53 -9.57 4.34
C GLY A 104 -32.77 -9.81 3.47
N GLN A 105 -33.98 -9.47 3.94
CA GLN A 105 -35.22 -9.62 3.17
C GLN A 105 -35.79 -8.29 2.67
N ARG A 106 -35.33 -7.16 3.23
CA ARG A 106 -35.84 -5.82 2.96
C ARG A 106 -34.69 -4.84 3.09
N HIS A 107 -34.10 -4.50 1.94
CA HIS A 107 -32.97 -3.61 1.79
C HIS A 107 -33.02 -2.90 0.43
N TYR A 108 -32.29 -1.80 0.34
CA TYR A 108 -32.19 -1.03 -0.89
C TYR A 108 -31.47 -1.80 -2.00
N GLN A 109 -31.95 -1.61 -3.23
CA GLN A 109 -31.26 -2.11 -4.42
C GLN A 109 -29.86 -1.47 -4.58
N CYS A 110 -29.72 -0.22 -4.12
CA CYS A 110 -28.45 0.48 -4.03
C CYS A 110 -28.50 1.46 -2.85
N ALA A 111 -27.62 1.26 -1.86
CA ALA A 111 -27.42 2.15 -0.73
C ALA A 111 -26.03 2.80 -0.83
N LEU A 112 -25.92 4.04 -0.35
CA LEU A 112 -24.60 4.64 -0.11
C LEU A 112 -24.15 4.15 1.27
N LEU A 113 -22.97 3.57 1.35
CA LEU A 113 -22.35 3.25 2.62
C LEU A 113 -21.81 4.54 3.25
N GLN A 114 -22.62 5.19 4.09
CA GLN A 114 -22.27 6.47 4.73
C GLN A 114 -21.09 6.28 5.68
N ALA A 115 -19.98 6.99 5.44
CA ALA A 115 -18.69 6.77 6.10
C ALA A 115 -18.71 6.97 7.63
N ASP A 116 -19.66 7.74 8.17
CA ASP A 116 -19.89 7.88 9.61
C ASP A 116 -20.71 6.76 10.25
N GLY A 117 -21.36 5.91 9.44
CA GLY A 117 -22.21 4.83 9.88
C GLY A 117 -23.56 5.29 10.45
N ASN A 118 -23.94 6.57 10.29
CA ASN A 118 -25.17 7.11 10.88
C ASN A 118 -26.45 6.67 10.15
N THR A 119 -26.34 6.27 8.89
CA THR A 119 -27.49 5.83 8.06
C THR A 119 -28.61 6.87 7.98
N ASP A 120 -28.23 8.16 7.94
CA ASP A 120 -29.16 9.28 7.87
C ASP A 120 -30.05 9.26 6.62
N LEU A 121 -29.55 8.73 5.50
CA LEU A 121 -30.32 8.60 4.26
C LEU A 121 -31.44 7.57 4.42
N GLU A 122 -31.14 6.42 5.04
CA GLU A 122 -32.10 5.35 5.32
C GLU A 122 -33.15 5.78 6.36
N HIS A 123 -32.75 6.65 7.30
CA HIS A 123 -33.62 7.16 8.36
C HIS A 123 -34.31 8.49 8.03
N ASN A 124 -34.14 9.01 6.82
CA ASN A 124 -34.69 10.29 6.36
C ASN A 124 -34.32 11.48 7.28
N VAL A 125 -33.14 11.45 7.89
CA VAL A 125 -32.66 12.53 8.76
C VAL A 125 -32.20 13.72 7.92
N ASN A 126 -31.45 13.45 6.86
CA ASN A 126 -30.97 14.46 5.92
C ASN A 126 -30.79 13.86 4.51
N GLN A 127 -30.33 14.67 3.57
CA GLN A 127 -30.12 14.30 2.16
C GLN A 127 -28.66 13.93 1.86
N GLY A 128 -27.83 13.83 2.88
CA GLY A 128 -26.39 13.75 2.86
C GLY A 128 -25.77 14.96 3.55
N ASP A 129 -24.66 14.76 4.25
CA ASP A 129 -23.94 15.75 5.02
C ASP A 129 -22.42 15.64 4.82
N GLY A 130 -21.64 16.34 5.66
CA GLY A 130 -20.18 16.41 5.49
C GLY A 130 -19.46 15.09 5.75
N THR A 131 -20.11 14.09 6.35
CA THR A 131 -19.47 12.89 6.90
C THR A 131 -19.82 11.59 6.17
N ASP A 132 -20.59 11.64 5.07
CA ASP A 132 -20.99 10.41 4.37
C ASP A 132 -19.94 9.80 3.44
N LEU A 133 -18.99 10.57 2.91
CA LEU A 133 -17.98 10.07 1.98
C LEU A 133 -16.65 9.80 2.69
N PHE A 134 -15.95 8.75 2.25
CA PHE A 134 -14.65 8.40 2.79
C PHE A 134 -13.59 9.37 2.26
N SER A 135 -13.16 10.31 3.10
CA SER A 135 -12.04 11.20 2.84
C SER A 135 -10.70 10.47 3.09
N ALA A 136 -9.65 11.18 3.48
CA ALA A 136 -8.37 10.56 3.84
C ALA A 136 -8.52 9.63 5.06
N VAL A 137 -8.19 8.35 4.87
CA VAL A 137 -8.19 7.35 5.94
C VAL A 137 -6.91 6.54 5.86
N ALA A 138 -6.09 6.62 6.90
CA ALA A 138 -4.96 5.71 7.08
C ALA A 138 -5.45 4.38 7.67
N GLY A 139 -5.03 3.25 7.11
CA GLY A 139 -5.52 1.93 7.51
C GLY A 139 -6.90 1.61 6.96
N VAL A 140 -7.67 0.76 7.65
CA VAL A 140 -8.94 0.22 7.14
C VAL A 140 -10.04 1.30 7.14
N ALA A 141 -10.52 1.66 5.95
CA ALA A 141 -11.64 2.56 5.75
C ALA A 141 -12.99 1.82 5.85
N ALA A 142 -13.11 0.66 5.20
CA ALA A 142 -14.34 -0.13 5.21
C ALA A 142 -14.02 -1.63 5.13
N SER A 143 -14.65 -2.42 5.99
CA SER A 143 -14.58 -3.89 6.00
C SER A 143 -15.84 -4.50 6.67
N HIS A 144 -15.92 -5.82 6.77
CA HIS A 144 -16.99 -6.48 7.53
C HIS A 144 -16.97 -6.15 9.03
N ALA A 145 -15.86 -5.61 9.54
CA ALA A 145 -15.64 -5.31 10.95
C ALA A 145 -15.76 -3.83 11.30
N THR A 146 -15.89 -2.95 10.31
CA THR A 146 -16.06 -1.50 10.54
C THR A 146 -17.54 -1.12 10.70
N SER A 147 -17.77 0.11 11.15
CA SER A 147 -19.05 0.81 11.05
C SER A 147 -18.82 2.09 10.24
N PRO A 148 -19.38 2.23 9.03
CA PRO A 148 -20.27 1.27 8.37
C PRO A 148 -19.54 -0.01 7.93
N SER A 149 -20.28 -1.11 7.75
CA SER A 149 -19.70 -2.43 7.41
C SER A 149 -19.93 -2.79 5.94
N THR A 150 -19.00 -3.56 5.36
CA THR A 150 -19.15 -4.15 4.02
C THR A 150 -19.79 -5.55 4.05
N ARG A 151 -20.47 -5.95 5.12
CA ARG A 151 -21.16 -7.24 5.16
C ARG A 151 -22.25 -7.33 4.10
N LEU A 152 -22.48 -8.55 3.62
CA LEU A 152 -23.64 -8.84 2.80
C LEU A 152 -24.93 -8.61 3.61
N TRP A 153 -26.06 -8.44 2.94
CA TRP A 153 -27.38 -8.33 3.59
C TRP A 153 -27.75 -9.59 4.38
N SER A 154 -27.14 -10.73 4.05
CA SER A 154 -27.21 -11.98 4.83
C SER A 154 -26.45 -11.93 6.17
N GLY A 155 -25.63 -10.90 6.40
CA GLY A 155 -24.71 -10.76 7.53
C GLY A 155 -23.33 -11.40 7.31
N ALA A 156 -23.16 -12.16 6.22
CA ALA A 156 -21.89 -12.78 5.88
C ALA A 156 -20.82 -11.75 5.52
N ASP A 157 -19.55 -12.11 5.71
CA ASP A 157 -18.41 -11.33 5.23
C ASP A 157 -18.41 -11.30 3.69
N SER A 158 -18.35 -10.11 3.10
CA SER A 158 -18.26 -9.95 1.64
C SER A 158 -16.86 -10.20 1.10
N GLY A 159 -15.83 -10.12 1.96
CA GLY A 159 -14.42 -10.11 1.58
C GLY A 159 -13.91 -8.74 1.08
N LEU A 160 -14.77 -7.73 0.95
CA LEU A 160 -14.33 -6.38 0.59
C LEU A 160 -13.69 -5.71 1.81
N VAL A 161 -12.41 -5.37 1.66
CA VAL A 161 -11.69 -4.48 2.57
C VAL A 161 -11.10 -3.36 1.74
N LEU A 162 -11.42 -2.11 2.11
CA LEU A 162 -10.81 -0.90 1.56
C LEU A 162 -9.93 -0.25 2.62
N SER A 163 -8.73 0.17 2.24
CA SER A 163 -7.77 0.79 3.15
C SER A 163 -6.92 1.86 2.45
N ASP A 164 -6.25 2.67 3.26
CA ASP A 164 -5.30 3.71 2.83
C ASP A 164 -5.89 4.61 1.74
N VAL A 165 -7.02 5.22 2.06
CA VAL A 165 -7.73 6.15 1.17
C VAL A 165 -7.01 7.49 1.20
N ASP A 166 -6.59 7.97 0.03
CA ASP A 166 -5.92 9.26 -0.12
C ASP A 166 -6.87 10.45 0.12
N VAL A 167 -6.29 11.64 0.30
CA VAL A 167 -7.04 12.90 0.34
C VAL A 167 -7.90 13.09 -0.94
N PRO A 168 -9.12 13.63 -0.82
CA PRO A 168 -9.97 13.90 -1.98
C PRO A 168 -9.30 14.87 -2.98
N ASP A 169 -9.06 14.38 -4.19
CA ASP A 169 -8.51 15.13 -5.33
C ASP A 169 -9.02 14.51 -6.65
N VAL A 170 -8.55 15.00 -7.80
CA VAL A 170 -8.82 14.45 -9.14
C VAL A 170 -8.54 12.95 -9.20
N ARG A 171 -7.59 12.45 -8.40
CA ARG A 171 -7.29 11.02 -8.23
C ARG A 171 -7.28 10.70 -6.74
N ILE A 172 -8.08 9.72 -6.34
CA ILE A 172 -8.01 9.14 -4.99
C ILE A 172 -7.43 7.74 -5.12
N GLY A 173 -6.24 7.53 -4.56
CA GLY A 173 -5.67 6.21 -4.36
C GLY A 173 -6.31 5.50 -3.17
N PHE A 174 -6.46 4.19 -3.28
CA PHE A 174 -6.87 3.31 -2.18
C PHE A 174 -6.39 1.88 -2.45
N ARG A 175 -6.38 1.05 -1.40
CA ARG A 175 -6.05 -0.37 -1.47
C ARG A 175 -7.30 -1.23 -1.32
N VAL A 176 -7.30 -2.38 -2.00
CA VAL A 176 -8.37 -3.39 -1.91
C VAL A 176 -7.80 -4.73 -1.49
N GLY A 177 -8.58 -5.45 -0.68
CA GLY A 177 -8.20 -6.72 -0.09
C GLY A 177 -7.78 -6.50 1.36
N ALA A 178 -7.67 -7.60 2.12
CA ALA A 178 -7.19 -7.54 3.49
C ALA A 178 -5.93 -6.67 3.51
N ALA A 179 -5.97 -5.57 4.29
CA ALA A 179 -4.78 -4.77 4.55
C ALA A 179 -3.68 -5.78 4.83
N ALA A 180 -2.66 -5.83 3.96
CA ALA A 180 -1.62 -6.85 4.04
C ALA A 180 -1.25 -6.92 5.51
N THR A 181 -1.42 -8.09 6.14
CA THR A 181 -1.21 -8.22 7.59
C THR A 181 0.17 -7.65 7.82
N VAL A 182 0.22 -6.44 8.37
CA VAL A 182 1.48 -5.73 8.46
C VAL A 182 2.25 -6.57 9.46
N PRO A 183 3.33 -7.26 9.07
CA PRO A 183 3.98 -8.18 9.98
C PRO A 183 4.28 -7.44 11.27
N ALA A 184 3.62 -7.90 12.34
CA ALA A 184 3.87 -7.42 13.67
C ALA A 184 5.22 -8.01 14.10
N VAL A 185 6.23 -7.18 14.18
CA VAL A 185 7.56 -7.53 14.62
C VAL A 185 7.68 -7.12 16.07
N HIS A 186 7.88 -8.11 16.92
CA HIS A 186 8.02 -7.89 18.35
C HIS A 186 9.48 -8.02 18.76
N GLY A 187 9.93 -7.10 19.61
CA GLY A 187 11.15 -7.26 20.38
C GLY A 187 10.93 -6.93 21.84
N GLU A 188 11.68 -7.60 22.69
CA GLU A 188 11.69 -7.37 24.13
C GLU A 188 13.12 -7.35 24.65
N ASN A 189 13.33 -6.55 25.70
CA ASN A 189 14.53 -6.61 26.50
C ASN A 189 14.15 -6.63 27.97
N LEU A 190 14.40 -7.79 28.59
CA LEU A 190 14.11 -8.08 30.00
C LEU A 190 15.33 -7.82 30.91
N THR A 191 16.41 -7.24 30.37
CA THR A 191 17.62 -6.95 31.14
C THR A 191 17.38 -5.76 32.04
N SER A 192 17.38 -6.01 33.35
CA SER A 192 17.24 -4.97 34.35
C SER A 192 18.51 -4.10 34.43
N VAL A 193 18.33 -2.77 34.45
CA VAL A 193 19.43 -1.81 34.51
C VAL A 193 19.10 -0.68 35.49
N ALA A 194 19.99 -0.44 36.45
CA ALA A 194 19.86 0.68 37.39
C ALA A 194 19.99 2.02 36.67
N ILE A 195 19.10 2.96 36.98
CA ILE A 195 19.10 4.32 36.44
C ILE A 195 19.95 5.19 37.39
N PRO A 196 21.05 5.81 36.92
CA PRO A 196 21.87 6.66 37.78
C PRO A 196 21.19 7.97 38.15
N ASP A 197 21.22 8.30 39.45
CA ASP A 197 20.68 9.54 40.04
C ASP A 197 21.36 10.79 39.47
N ASN A 198 20.54 11.77 39.06
CA ASN A 198 20.96 13.08 38.53
C ASN A 198 22.11 13.01 37.51
N LYS A 199 22.03 12.07 36.56
CA LYS A 199 22.98 11.94 35.46
C LYS A 199 22.26 12.17 34.14
N THR A 200 22.54 13.32 33.52
CA THR A 200 22.04 13.68 32.18
C THR A 200 22.43 12.69 31.07
N ALA A 201 23.48 11.89 31.26
CA ALA A 201 23.84 10.82 30.33
C ALA A 201 22.93 9.59 30.45
N GLY A 202 22.36 9.36 31.64
CA GLY A 202 21.42 8.29 31.92
C GLY A 202 21.93 6.89 31.54
N ILE A 203 21.01 6.07 31.04
CA ILE A 203 21.26 4.74 30.48
C ILE A 203 20.72 4.63 29.06
N SER A 204 21.22 3.62 28.33
CA SER A 204 20.66 3.19 27.05
C SER A 204 20.48 1.69 27.05
N SER A 205 19.25 1.24 26.80
CA SER A 205 18.90 -0.16 26.57
C SER A 205 18.58 -0.37 25.09
N LYS A 206 18.82 -1.57 24.58
CA LYS A 206 18.79 -1.86 23.13
C LYS A 206 17.90 -3.05 22.80
N ILE A 207 17.15 -2.93 21.71
CA ILE A 207 16.47 -4.03 21.01
C ILE A 207 16.92 -4.00 19.55
N ARG A 208 17.27 -5.16 18.97
CA ARG A 208 17.64 -5.27 17.55
C ARG A 208 16.48 -5.86 16.76
N MET A 209 16.01 -5.12 15.76
CA MET A 209 14.98 -5.54 14.81
C MET A 209 15.65 -6.09 13.55
N ALA A 210 15.37 -7.35 13.21
CA ALA A 210 15.89 -7.98 11.99
C ALA A 210 14.96 -7.80 10.78
N ALA A 211 13.71 -7.36 11.01
CA ALA A 211 12.74 -7.18 9.95
C ALA A 211 13.04 -5.92 9.13
N ALA A 212 13.26 -6.10 7.83
CA ALA A 212 13.35 -5.03 6.86
C ALA A 212 11.98 -4.51 6.46
N GLY A 213 11.91 -3.23 6.10
CA GLY A 213 10.68 -2.55 5.68
C GLY A 213 10.55 -1.17 6.30
N THR A 214 9.40 -0.55 6.11
CA THR A 214 9.05 0.77 6.65
C THR A 214 8.10 0.61 7.82
N VAL A 215 8.35 1.33 8.91
CA VAL A 215 7.46 1.32 10.08
C VAL A 215 6.14 1.98 9.70
N ASN A 216 5.03 1.25 9.80
CA ASN A 216 3.68 1.77 9.56
C ASN A 216 3.02 2.20 10.88
N ARG A 217 3.20 1.39 11.93
CA ARG A 217 2.79 1.71 13.30
C ARG A 217 3.84 1.18 14.26
N LEU A 218 3.96 1.82 15.42
CA LEU A 218 4.79 1.27 16.50
C LEU A 218 4.18 1.54 17.87
N ALA A 219 4.43 0.62 18.79
CA ALA A 219 4.08 0.76 20.18
C ALA A 219 5.23 0.34 21.08
N VAL A 220 5.45 1.09 22.16
CA VAL A 220 6.51 0.85 23.14
C VAL A 220 5.85 0.58 24.48
N SER A 221 6.23 -0.51 25.14
CA SER A 221 5.83 -0.75 26.53
C SER A 221 7.05 -0.67 27.43
N VAL A 222 6.96 0.07 28.52
CA VAL A 222 8.04 0.20 29.51
C VAL A 222 7.54 -0.24 30.88
N ASP A 223 8.41 -0.90 31.64
CA ASP A 223 8.27 -1.21 33.05
C ASP A 223 9.49 -0.65 33.78
N ILE A 224 9.29 0.45 34.50
CA ILE A 224 10.33 1.16 35.22
C ILE A 224 9.89 1.32 36.67
N SER A 225 10.71 0.82 37.59
CA SER A 225 10.54 1.13 39.01
C SER A 225 11.25 2.43 39.35
N HIS A 226 10.54 3.39 39.93
CA HIS A 226 11.08 4.68 40.38
C HIS A 226 10.17 5.24 41.48
N THR A 227 10.73 5.91 42.48
CA THR A 227 9.97 6.56 43.57
C THR A 227 9.40 7.94 43.17
N TYR A 228 9.85 8.48 42.03
CA TYR A 228 9.40 9.78 41.53
C TYR A 228 9.50 9.86 40.00
N ILE A 229 8.44 9.50 39.26
CA ILE A 229 8.52 9.46 37.79
C ILE A 229 8.60 10.84 37.14
N GLY A 230 8.29 11.91 37.88
CA GLY A 230 8.48 13.30 37.47
C GLY A 230 9.94 13.70 37.19
N ASP A 231 10.91 12.86 37.52
CA ASP A 231 12.33 13.14 37.30
C ASP A 231 12.86 12.52 36.00
N LEU A 232 12.08 11.60 35.42
CA LEU A 232 12.49 10.80 34.28
C LEU A 232 12.28 11.53 32.95
N LEU A 233 13.29 11.45 32.09
CA LEU A 233 13.17 11.64 30.65
C LEU A 233 13.36 10.28 29.96
N VAL A 234 12.37 9.85 29.19
CA VAL A 234 12.40 8.59 28.42
C VAL A 234 12.25 8.90 26.94
N GLU A 235 13.22 8.48 26.13
CA GLU A 235 13.25 8.66 24.69
C GLU A 235 13.46 7.32 23.97
N LEU A 236 12.70 7.08 22.90
CA LEU A 236 13.01 6.06 21.91
C LEU A 236 13.86 6.67 20.80
N VAL A 237 14.92 6.00 20.39
CA VAL A 237 15.75 6.36 19.24
C VAL A 237 15.69 5.25 18.21
N GLY A 238 15.23 5.59 17.00
CA GLY A 238 15.17 4.66 15.87
C GLY A 238 16.55 4.41 15.23
N PRO A 239 16.68 3.39 14.36
CA PRO A 239 17.94 3.01 13.73
C PRO A 239 18.53 4.10 12.84
N GLY A 240 17.69 5.00 12.31
CA GLY A 240 18.12 6.19 11.56
C GLY A 240 18.56 7.38 12.44
N GLY A 241 18.51 7.25 13.78
CA GLY A 241 18.88 8.29 14.74
C GLY A 241 17.77 9.28 15.10
N ALA A 242 16.59 9.17 14.49
CA ALA A 242 15.41 9.96 14.86
C ALA A 242 14.95 9.60 16.28
N LYS A 243 14.44 10.59 17.02
CA LYS A 243 14.08 10.45 18.44
C LYS A 243 12.59 10.74 18.68
N ALA A 244 11.97 9.99 19.57
CA ALA A 244 10.64 10.24 20.10
C ALA A 244 10.68 10.27 21.64
N VAL A 245 10.22 11.38 22.21
CA VAL A 245 10.05 11.50 23.67
C VAL A 245 8.79 10.74 24.09
N LEU A 246 8.92 9.74 24.95
CA LEU A 246 7.80 8.94 25.49
C LEU A 246 7.27 9.53 26.79
N HIS A 247 8.18 9.99 27.65
CA HIS A 247 7.87 10.59 28.95
C HIS A 247 8.85 11.71 29.22
N ASN A 248 8.36 12.87 29.67
CA ASN A 248 9.20 14.02 29.95
C ASN A 248 8.75 14.67 31.25
N ARG A 249 9.29 14.16 32.36
CA ARG A 249 9.13 14.73 33.69
C ARG A 249 7.67 14.97 34.10
N SER A 250 6.76 14.15 33.55
CA SER A 250 5.34 14.17 33.85
C SER A 250 5.01 13.21 34.99
N GLY A 251 3.81 13.34 35.58
CA GLY A 251 3.36 12.44 36.65
C GLY A 251 3.75 12.84 38.08
N ALA A 252 4.58 13.89 38.24
CA ALA A 252 5.02 14.40 39.55
C ALA A 252 5.56 13.27 40.45
N GLY A 253 5.24 13.27 41.75
CA GLY A 253 5.71 12.26 42.71
C GLY A 253 4.95 10.94 42.68
N ALA A 254 4.46 10.52 41.52
CA ALA A 254 3.92 9.18 41.36
C ALA A 254 5.05 8.15 41.26
N ASP A 255 4.81 6.98 41.84
CA ASP A 255 5.74 5.85 41.77
C ASP A 255 5.54 5.08 40.46
N ASN A 256 6.66 4.63 39.88
CA ASN A 256 6.78 3.69 38.77
C ASN A 256 6.13 4.13 37.45
N LEU A 257 6.77 3.78 36.34
CA LEU A 257 6.24 4.02 35.00
C LEU A 257 6.05 2.68 34.31
N VAL A 258 4.82 2.16 34.42
CA VAL A 258 4.36 0.96 33.71
C VAL A 258 3.33 1.40 32.69
N GLN A 259 3.76 1.63 31.45
CA GLN A 259 2.92 2.24 30.43
C GLN A 259 3.23 1.71 29.02
N ARG A 260 2.17 1.62 28.22
CA ARG A 260 2.23 1.40 26.78
C ARG A 260 1.96 2.72 26.05
N PHE A 261 2.84 3.07 25.12
CA PHE A 261 2.74 4.23 24.23
C PHE A 261 2.50 3.73 22.81
N ASP A 262 1.56 4.34 22.09
CA ASP A 262 1.19 3.94 20.73
C ASP A 262 1.36 5.13 19.78
N SER A 263 1.93 4.92 18.60
CA SER A 263 2.10 5.97 17.59
C SER A 263 0.78 6.55 17.09
N ALA A 264 -0.35 5.85 17.27
CA ALA A 264 -1.68 6.38 16.97
C ALA A 264 -2.14 7.47 17.95
N SER A 265 -1.62 7.49 19.18
CA SER A 265 -2.04 8.42 20.23
C SER A 265 -0.93 9.35 20.73
N VAL A 266 0.34 9.05 20.44
CA VAL A 266 1.51 9.80 20.89
C VAL A 266 2.22 10.43 19.69
N ALA A 267 2.08 11.76 19.54
CA ALA A 267 2.59 12.50 18.38
C ALA A 267 4.12 12.41 18.20
N SER A 268 4.89 12.36 19.28
CA SER A 268 6.35 12.17 19.21
C SER A 268 6.71 10.81 18.62
N LEU A 269 5.97 9.75 18.98
CA LEU A 269 6.11 8.40 18.41
C LEU A 269 5.67 8.36 16.94
N ALA A 270 4.61 9.08 16.56
CA ALA A 270 4.18 9.19 15.17
C ALA A 270 5.27 9.73 14.23
N SER A 271 6.19 10.55 14.73
CA SER A 271 7.35 11.04 13.95
C SER A 271 8.32 9.94 13.50
N LEU A 272 8.22 8.75 14.12
CA LEU A 272 9.01 7.57 13.82
C LEU A 272 8.32 6.62 12.83
N VAL A 273 7.12 6.96 12.33
CA VAL A 273 6.44 6.24 11.25
C VAL A 273 7.07 6.62 9.90
N GLY A 274 7.17 5.66 8.98
CA GLY A 274 7.71 5.82 7.62
C GLY A 274 9.22 5.58 7.46
N GLN A 275 9.98 5.51 8.55
CA GLN A 275 11.41 5.17 8.52
C GLN A 275 11.66 3.66 8.49
N GLY A 276 12.91 3.26 8.22
CA GLY A 276 13.33 1.87 8.17
C GLY A 276 13.17 1.16 9.52
N ALA A 277 12.58 -0.03 9.51
CA ALA A 277 12.36 -0.85 10.71
C ALA A 277 13.61 -1.63 11.16
N GLU A 278 14.48 -2.01 10.22
CA GLU A 278 15.66 -2.83 10.48
C GLU A 278 16.75 -2.05 11.23
N GLY A 279 17.29 -2.66 12.27
CA GLY A 279 18.46 -2.15 12.98
C GLY A 279 18.27 -2.06 14.49
N ASP A 280 19.13 -1.26 15.11
CA ASP A 280 19.20 -1.11 16.55
C ASP A 280 18.25 0.02 17.00
N TRP A 281 17.25 -0.33 17.81
CA TRP A 281 16.37 0.60 18.50
C TRP A 281 16.86 0.79 19.93
N LEU A 282 17.00 2.04 20.36
CA LEU A 282 17.55 2.38 21.68
C LEU A 282 16.49 3.07 22.53
N LEU A 283 16.25 2.54 23.72
CA LEU A 283 15.52 3.26 24.77
C LEU A 283 16.54 4.00 25.63
N ARG A 284 16.45 5.33 25.68
CA ARG A 284 17.27 6.19 26.53
C ARG A 284 16.45 6.66 27.71
N LEU A 285 17.02 6.53 28.90
CA LEU A 285 16.39 6.96 30.14
C LEU A 285 17.38 7.80 30.92
N SER A 286 16.97 8.96 31.41
CA SER A 286 17.78 9.79 32.31
C SER A 286 16.92 10.23 33.49
N ASP A 287 17.48 10.10 34.69
CA ASP A 287 17.01 10.81 35.87
C ASP A 287 17.71 12.17 35.92
N LEU A 288 16.91 13.24 36.00
CA LEU A 288 17.35 14.63 35.89
C LEU A 288 17.19 15.41 37.20
N GLU A 289 16.79 14.77 38.28
CA GLU A 289 16.80 15.35 39.62
C GLU A 289 17.59 14.46 40.57
N GLY A 290 17.83 14.95 41.79
CA GLY A 290 18.57 14.22 42.82
C GLY A 290 17.65 13.45 43.77
N GLN A 291 18.24 12.54 44.56
CA GLN A 291 17.66 11.86 45.75
C GLN A 291 16.89 10.58 45.43
N ASP A 292 16.22 10.52 44.29
CA ASP A 292 15.48 9.35 43.84
C ASP A 292 16.34 8.49 42.91
N VAL A 293 16.11 7.19 42.93
CA VAL A 293 16.76 6.24 42.02
C VAL A 293 15.73 5.24 41.55
N GLY A 294 15.99 4.67 40.37
CA GLY A 294 15.15 3.60 39.87
C GLY A 294 15.87 2.59 39.02
N THR A 295 15.08 1.76 38.40
CA THR A 295 15.53 0.61 37.61
C THR A 295 14.60 0.44 36.42
N LEU A 296 15.19 0.36 35.23
CA LEU A 296 14.47 -0.19 34.08
C LEU A 296 14.37 -1.69 34.31
N ASN A 297 13.15 -2.22 34.48
CA ASN A 297 12.92 -3.65 34.68
C ASN A 297 12.86 -4.37 33.33
N SER A 298 12.06 -3.83 32.41
CA SER A 298 11.93 -4.34 31.05
C SER A 298 11.34 -3.30 30.10
N TRP A 299 11.50 -3.53 28.81
CA TRP A 299 10.73 -2.82 27.78
C TRP A 299 10.55 -3.67 26.54
N SER A 300 9.50 -3.38 25.78
CA SER A 300 9.22 -4.01 24.50
C SER A 300 8.87 -3.00 23.42
N LEU A 301 9.09 -3.40 22.18
CA LEU A 301 8.79 -2.67 20.97
C LEU A 301 7.99 -3.56 20.04
N ASP A 302 6.77 -3.16 19.74
CA ASP A 302 5.93 -3.75 18.70
C ASP A 302 5.99 -2.83 17.48
N LEU A 303 6.38 -3.36 16.32
CA LEU A 303 6.35 -2.66 15.05
C LEU A 303 5.35 -3.33 14.13
N GLU A 304 4.47 -2.56 13.52
CA GLU A 304 3.81 -2.97 12.30
C GLU A 304 4.67 -2.47 11.15
N VAL A 305 5.40 -3.39 10.52
CA VAL A 305 6.30 -3.06 9.42
C VAL A 305 5.61 -3.31 8.08
N GLU A 306 5.36 -2.25 7.31
CA GLU A 306 5.02 -2.46 5.91
C GLU A 306 6.28 -3.01 5.24
N ALA A 307 6.16 -4.22 4.68
CA ALA A 307 7.23 -4.83 3.93
C ALA A 307 7.50 -3.95 2.71
N GLY A 308 8.45 -3.02 2.85
CA GLY A 308 9.03 -2.34 1.72
C GLY A 308 9.51 -3.42 0.78
N ALA A 309 8.95 -3.43 -0.45
CA ALA A 309 9.29 -4.38 -1.48
C ALA A 309 10.77 -4.19 -1.83
N THR A 310 11.65 -4.79 -1.04
CA THR A 310 13.09 -4.61 -1.12
C THR A 310 13.48 -5.14 -2.48
N THR A 311 13.80 -4.25 -3.39
CA THR A 311 13.97 -4.63 -4.78
C THR A 311 15.15 -5.61 -4.87
N ALA A 312 14.86 -6.86 -5.21
CA ALA A 312 15.89 -7.85 -5.44
C ALA A 312 16.55 -7.47 -6.76
N SER A 313 17.84 -7.12 -6.73
CA SER A 313 18.52 -6.62 -7.91
C SER A 313 19.89 -7.27 -8.10
N GLY A 314 20.37 -7.21 -9.33
CA GLY A 314 21.72 -7.59 -9.69
C GLY A 314 22.14 -6.92 -10.99
N GLU A 315 23.44 -6.93 -11.24
CA GLU A 315 24.05 -6.45 -12.49
C GLU A 315 25.13 -7.45 -12.91
N ALA A 316 25.25 -7.66 -14.22
CA ALA A 316 26.35 -8.41 -14.81
C ALA A 316 26.97 -7.62 -15.94
N SER A 317 28.30 -7.58 -15.97
CA SER A 317 29.09 -6.93 -17.02
C SER A 317 29.96 -7.96 -17.76
N PRO A 318 29.37 -8.88 -18.54
CA PRO A 318 30.11 -10.00 -19.12
C PRO A 318 31.13 -9.56 -20.17
N ARG A 319 30.94 -8.39 -20.80
CA ARG A 319 31.80 -7.87 -21.88
C ARG A 319 32.09 -8.93 -22.94
N ALA A 320 31.08 -9.73 -23.25
CA ALA A 320 31.22 -10.96 -24.03
C ALA A 320 30.82 -10.72 -25.48
N PRO A 321 31.56 -11.29 -26.45
CA PRO A 321 31.25 -11.14 -27.86
C PRO A 321 29.91 -11.81 -28.19
N ILE A 322 29.12 -11.15 -29.04
CA ILE A 322 27.93 -11.71 -29.66
C ILE A 322 28.39 -12.30 -31.01
N PRO A 323 28.39 -13.64 -31.19
CA PRO A 323 28.87 -14.25 -32.42
C PRO A 323 27.90 -14.02 -33.59
N ASP A 324 28.46 -13.68 -34.74
CA ASP A 324 27.74 -13.43 -36.01
C ASP A 324 26.91 -14.64 -36.46
N ASN A 325 25.68 -14.39 -36.90
CA ASN A 325 24.71 -15.37 -37.40
C ASN A 325 24.66 -16.68 -36.62
N ASN A 326 24.75 -16.58 -35.29
CA ASN A 326 24.92 -17.74 -34.43
C ASN A 326 23.66 -18.02 -33.63
N ALA A 327 22.98 -19.10 -34.00
CA ALA A 327 21.74 -19.53 -33.36
C ALA A 327 21.89 -19.90 -31.88
N THR A 328 23.10 -20.01 -31.31
CA THR A 328 23.37 -20.21 -29.88
C THR A 328 23.57 -18.87 -29.15
N GLY A 329 24.21 -17.89 -29.78
CA GLY A 329 24.43 -16.55 -29.23
C GLY A 329 25.30 -16.52 -27.97
N VAL A 330 25.18 -15.44 -27.21
CA VAL A 330 25.83 -15.25 -25.90
C VAL A 330 24.80 -15.27 -24.77
N SER A 331 25.17 -15.83 -23.62
CA SER A 331 24.34 -15.87 -22.42
C SER A 331 25.08 -15.32 -21.20
N SER A 332 24.35 -14.64 -20.33
CA SER A 332 24.84 -14.14 -19.03
C SER A 332 23.81 -14.43 -17.95
N ASN A 333 24.26 -14.71 -16.73
CA ASN A 333 23.38 -14.95 -15.59
C ASN A 333 23.46 -13.84 -14.54
N ILE A 334 22.36 -13.64 -13.82
CA ILE A 334 22.28 -12.90 -12.56
C ILE A 334 21.59 -13.83 -11.55
N ALA A 335 22.23 -14.07 -10.42
CA ALA A 335 21.67 -14.89 -9.34
C ALA A 335 20.90 -14.01 -8.36
N ILE A 336 19.61 -14.28 -8.19
CA ILE A 336 18.78 -13.67 -7.15
C ILE A 336 18.66 -14.64 -5.99
N THR A 337 19.25 -14.29 -4.84
CA THR A 337 19.25 -15.15 -3.65
C THR A 337 17.98 -15.03 -2.82
N ARG A 338 17.24 -13.93 -2.98
CA ARG A 338 16.02 -13.65 -2.24
C ARG A 338 14.86 -14.53 -2.72
N ALA A 339 14.19 -15.18 -1.78
CA ALA A 339 12.94 -15.91 -2.00
C ALA A 339 11.73 -14.97 -2.15
N GLY A 340 10.77 -15.35 -3.01
CA GLY A 340 9.48 -14.68 -3.20
C GLY A 340 8.98 -14.79 -4.64
N LEU A 341 7.90 -14.08 -4.93
CA LEU A 341 7.28 -14.01 -6.26
C LEU A 341 7.62 -12.68 -6.94
N VAL A 342 7.68 -12.68 -8.27
CA VAL A 342 7.86 -11.48 -9.08
C VAL A 342 6.59 -10.63 -9.05
N GLY A 343 6.65 -9.42 -8.49
CA GLY A 343 5.56 -8.45 -8.49
C GLY A 343 5.70 -7.38 -9.56
N GLN A 344 6.92 -6.89 -9.77
CA GLN A 344 7.33 -6.12 -10.95
C GLN A 344 8.77 -6.48 -11.30
N LEU A 345 9.17 -6.31 -12.56
CA LEU A 345 10.58 -6.36 -12.92
C LEU A 345 11.00 -5.34 -13.98
N LYS A 346 12.24 -4.89 -13.88
CA LYS A 346 12.93 -4.08 -14.89
C LYS A 346 14.21 -4.77 -15.34
N VAL A 347 14.48 -4.71 -16.62
CA VAL A 347 15.71 -5.24 -17.24
C VAL A 347 16.35 -4.15 -18.08
N ALA A 348 17.53 -3.69 -17.69
CA ALA A 348 18.32 -2.77 -18.51
C ALA A 348 19.41 -3.52 -19.25
N VAL A 349 19.59 -3.23 -20.54
CA VAL A 349 20.65 -3.80 -21.37
C VAL A 349 21.49 -2.70 -21.99
N ASP A 350 22.78 -2.96 -22.12
CA ASP A 350 23.78 -2.13 -22.81
C ASP A 350 24.58 -3.06 -23.72
N ILE A 351 24.34 -2.92 -25.03
CA ILE A 351 24.92 -3.75 -26.08
C ILE A 351 25.52 -2.85 -27.15
N THR A 352 26.78 -3.12 -27.49
CA THR A 352 27.42 -2.54 -28.67
C THR A 352 27.17 -3.44 -29.87
N HIS A 353 26.59 -2.91 -30.94
CA HIS A 353 26.32 -3.61 -32.21
C HIS A 353 26.17 -2.60 -33.34
N THR A 354 26.62 -2.92 -34.55
CA THR A 354 26.50 -2.06 -35.74
C THR A 354 25.15 -2.16 -36.45
N PHE A 355 24.32 -3.15 -36.07
CA PHE A 355 22.99 -3.32 -36.61
C PHE A 355 22.04 -3.98 -35.58
N ILE A 356 21.32 -3.19 -34.78
CA ILE A 356 20.48 -3.74 -33.70
C ILE A 356 19.23 -4.46 -34.20
N GLY A 357 18.88 -4.28 -35.47
CA GLY A 357 17.82 -5.01 -36.17
C GLY A 357 18.09 -6.50 -36.31
N ASP A 358 19.31 -6.97 -36.08
CA ASP A 358 19.64 -8.40 -36.17
C ASP A 358 19.53 -9.11 -34.82
N LEU A 359 19.42 -8.34 -33.74
CA LEU A 359 19.45 -8.86 -32.39
C LEU A 359 18.13 -9.49 -31.97
N ARG A 360 18.21 -10.65 -31.33
CA ARG A 360 17.13 -11.26 -30.55
C ARG A 360 17.57 -11.41 -29.11
N ILE A 361 16.83 -10.78 -28.18
CA ILE A 361 17.13 -10.80 -26.75
C ILE A 361 16.03 -11.56 -26.02
N THR A 362 16.41 -12.61 -25.29
CA THR A 362 15.50 -13.45 -24.51
C THR A 362 15.91 -13.44 -23.05
N LEU A 363 14.95 -13.27 -22.15
CA LEU A 363 15.14 -13.46 -20.71
C LEU A 363 14.48 -14.77 -20.29
N THR A 364 15.21 -15.58 -19.54
CA THR A 364 14.73 -16.84 -18.95
C THR A 364 14.65 -16.68 -17.43
N SER A 365 13.48 -16.94 -16.86
CA SER A 365 13.28 -16.99 -15.40
C SER A 365 13.90 -18.25 -14.79
N PRO A 366 14.13 -18.28 -13.46
CA PRO A 366 14.60 -19.47 -12.75
C PRO A 366 13.69 -20.70 -12.94
N GLY A 367 12.39 -20.47 -13.14
CA GLY A 367 11.40 -21.51 -13.46
C GLY A 367 11.42 -22.00 -14.91
N GLY A 368 12.33 -21.49 -15.74
CA GLY A 368 12.49 -21.88 -17.14
C GLY A 368 11.55 -21.17 -18.12
N ARG A 369 10.76 -20.18 -17.67
CA ARG A 369 9.87 -19.43 -18.56
C ARG A 369 10.67 -18.39 -19.35
N ASN A 370 10.49 -18.38 -20.67
CA ASN A 370 11.18 -17.48 -21.59
C ASN A 370 10.27 -16.33 -22.04
N VAL A 371 10.83 -15.12 -22.12
CA VAL A 371 10.20 -13.95 -22.75
C VAL A 371 11.18 -13.27 -23.69
N VAL A 372 10.69 -12.79 -24.83
CA VAL A 372 11.51 -12.08 -25.81
C VAL A 372 11.39 -10.59 -25.53
N LEU A 373 12.51 -9.94 -25.19
CA LEU A 373 12.57 -8.50 -24.89
C LEU A 373 12.79 -7.67 -26.17
N HIS A 374 13.58 -8.21 -27.09
CA HIS A 374 13.89 -7.61 -28.38
C HIS A 374 13.82 -8.67 -29.47
N SER A 375 13.14 -8.37 -30.57
CA SER A 375 12.95 -9.31 -31.67
C SER A 375 13.26 -8.65 -33.01
N GLN A 376 14.54 -8.36 -33.25
CA GLN A 376 15.03 -7.88 -34.54
C GLN A 376 14.40 -6.54 -34.95
N LEU A 377 14.26 -5.64 -33.96
CA LEU A 377 13.66 -4.31 -34.13
C LEU A 377 14.76 -3.24 -34.19
N GLY A 378 14.46 -2.10 -34.80
CA GLY A 378 15.39 -0.95 -34.85
C GLY A 378 16.22 -0.84 -36.13
N ALA A 379 16.13 -1.81 -37.04
CA ALA A 379 16.83 -1.81 -38.33
C ALA A 379 18.34 -1.50 -38.17
N GLY A 380 18.94 -0.73 -39.08
CA GLY A 380 20.37 -0.41 -39.07
C GLY A 380 20.79 0.69 -38.11
N GLN A 381 20.18 0.75 -36.92
CA GLN A 381 20.67 1.61 -35.85
C GLN A 381 21.82 0.94 -35.11
N ASP A 382 22.78 1.74 -34.66
CA ASP A 382 23.91 1.30 -33.86
C ASP A 382 23.55 1.26 -32.38
N ASN A 383 24.00 0.22 -31.69
CA ASN A 383 23.97 0.03 -30.25
C ASN A 383 22.56 0.00 -29.62
N LEU A 384 22.40 -0.83 -28.59
CA LEU A 384 21.13 -0.95 -27.88
C LEU A 384 21.36 -0.68 -26.40
N VAL A 385 20.92 0.50 -25.96
CA VAL A 385 20.86 0.89 -24.55
C VAL A 385 19.40 1.16 -24.21
N VAL A 386 18.76 0.22 -23.53
CA VAL A 386 17.31 0.28 -23.26
C VAL A 386 16.97 -0.38 -21.93
N THR A 387 15.93 0.14 -21.27
CA THR A 387 15.33 -0.49 -20.09
C THR A 387 13.93 -0.98 -20.43
N TYR A 388 13.72 -2.29 -20.28
CA TYR A 388 12.42 -2.93 -20.35
C TYR A 388 11.77 -2.92 -18.97
N ASP A 389 10.53 -2.45 -18.89
CA ASP A 389 9.78 -2.34 -17.64
C ASP A 389 8.51 -3.19 -17.73
N SER A 390 8.23 -4.03 -16.73
CA SER A 390 6.99 -4.81 -16.68
C SER A 390 5.75 -3.95 -16.48
N ALA A 391 5.89 -2.73 -15.97
CA ALA A 391 4.79 -1.77 -15.82
C ALA A 391 4.40 -1.09 -17.14
N ALA A 392 5.21 -1.22 -18.20
CA ALA A 392 4.88 -0.65 -19.50
C ALA A 392 3.72 -1.42 -20.17
N PRO A 393 2.79 -0.73 -20.86
CA PRO A 393 1.71 -1.39 -21.61
C PRO A 393 2.26 -2.42 -22.59
N LEU A 394 1.62 -3.60 -22.64
CA LEU A 394 1.99 -4.73 -23.53
C LEU A 394 3.43 -5.24 -23.34
N SER A 395 4.08 -4.94 -22.21
CA SER A 395 5.43 -5.41 -21.94
C SER A 395 5.49 -6.94 -21.90
N PRO A 396 6.43 -7.59 -22.61
CA PRO A 396 6.60 -9.05 -22.58
C PRO A 396 7.00 -9.54 -21.18
N LEU A 397 7.55 -8.66 -20.34
CA LEU A 397 7.92 -8.95 -18.96
C LEU A 397 6.70 -9.26 -18.06
N SER A 398 5.50 -8.80 -18.43
CA SER A 398 4.25 -9.11 -17.70
C SER A 398 3.96 -10.62 -17.62
N ALA A 399 4.45 -11.40 -18.59
CA ALA A 399 4.30 -12.86 -18.59
C ALA A 399 5.10 -13.55 -17.46
N LEU A 400 6.01 -12.84 -16.80
CA LEU A 400 6.81 -13.35 -15.69
C LEU A 400 6.26 -12.98 -14.32
N MET A 401 5.15 -12.22 -14.25
CA MET A 401 4.50 -11.86 -12.99
C MET A 401 4.04 -13.13 -12.25
N GLY A 402 4.20 -13.13 -10.93
CA GLY A 402 3.84 -14.26 -10.06
C GLY A 402 4.77 -15.48 -10.15
N GLN A 403 5.81 -15.46 -10.99
CA GLN A 403 6.83 -16.52 -11.00
C GLN A 403 7.75 -16.42 -9.78
N ALA A 404 8.41 -17.51 -9.39
CA ALA A 404 9.44 -17.46 -8.36
C ALA A 404 10.62 -16.58 -8.80
N MET A 405 11.01 -15.62 -7.95
CA MET A 405 12.13 -14.72 -8.27
C MET A 405 13.50 -15.27 -7.89
N GLN A 406 13.55 -16.23 -6.96
CA GLN A 406 14.79 -16.84 -6.48
C GLN A 406 15.41 -17.75 -7.53
N GLY A 407 16.72 -17.61 -7.75
CA GLY A 407 17.51 -18.46 -8.63
C GLY A 407 18.20 -17.67 -9.75
N ASN A 408 18.66 -18.42 -10.75
CA ASN A 408 19.42 -17.85 -11.86
C ASN A 408 18.49 -17.32 -12.95
N TRP A 409 18.57 -16.01 -13.17
CA TRP A 409 17.99 -15.34 -14.33
C TRP A 409 19.02 -15.33 -15.45
N THR A 410 18.63 -15.77 -16.64
CA THR A 410 19.54 -15.86 -17.78
C THR A 410 19.09 -14.91 -18.88
N LEU A 411 19.96 -13.96 -19.24
CA LEU A 411 19.79 -13.13 -20.44
C LEU A 411 20.55 -13.79 -21.58
N ARG A 412 19.90 -13.94 -22.73
CA ARG A 412 20.48 -14.49 -23.94
C ARG A 412 20.32 -13.52 -25.10
N VAL A 413 21.42 -13.25 -25.79
CA VAL A 413 21.48 -12.35 -26.96
C VAL A 413 21.99 -13.14 -28.15
N VAL A 414 21.22 -13.12 -29.24
CA VAL A 414 21.55 -13.77 -30.50
C VAL A 414 21.61 -12.71 -31.59
N ASP A 415 22.66 -12.76 -32.40
CA ASP A 415 22.64 -12.17 -33.73
C ASP A 415 22.07 -13.20 -34.72
N ALA A 416 21.00 -12.82 -35.41
CA ALA A 416 20.25 -13.68 -36.34
C ALA A 416 20.50 -13.33 -37.82
N ALA A 417 21.41 -12.40 -38.13
CA ALA A 417 21.85 -12.10 -39.48
C ALA A 417 23.37 -12.30 -39.60
N ALA A 418 23.87 -12.27 -40.83
CA ALA A 418 25.30 -12.37 -41.12
C ALA A 418 25.90 -10.97 -41.27
N VAL A 419 27.22 -10.85 -41.09
CA VAL A 419 28.10 -9.68 -41.34
C VAL A 419 28.42 -8.88 -40.08
N ASP A 420 27.44 -8.66 -39.21
CA ASP A 420 27.60 -7.81 -38.04
C ASP A 420 28.02 -8.62 -36.81
N VAL A 421 28.76 -7.97 -35.91
CA VAL A 421 29.13 -8.54 -34.61
C VAL A 421 28.99 -7.48 -33.55
N GLY A 422 28.85 -7.92 -32.31
CA GLY A 422 28.80 -6.99 -31.20
C GLY A 422 29.29 -7.55 -29.88
N THR A 423 28.97 -6.84 -28.82
CA THR A 423 29.38 -7.15 -27.46
C THR A 423 28.24 -6.86 -26.50
N LEU A 424 27.89 -7.83 -25.67
CA LEU A 424 27.06 -7.60 -24.50
C LEU A 424 27.94 -6.94 -23.42
N ASN A 425 27.81 -5.63 -23.25
CA ASN A 425 28.64 -4.86 -22.32
C ASN A 425 28.21 -5.14 -20.88
N LYS A 426 26.94 -4.84 -20.59
CA LYS A 426 26.33 -5.04 -19.27
C LYS A 426 24.81 -5.18 -19.36
N TRP A 427 24.22 -5.76 -18.32
CA TRP A 427 22.79 -5.74 -18.09
C TRP A 427 22.47 -5.80 -16.60
N SER A 428 21.33 -5.26 -16.21
CA SER A 428 20.84 -5.31 -14.84
C SER A 428 19.41 -5.83 -14.78
N LEU A 429 19.09 -6.40 -13.63
CA LEU A 429 17.78 -6.93 -13.28
C LEU A 429 17.37 -6.34 -11.95
N ALA A 430 16.16 -5.79 -11.89
CA ALA A 430 15.55 -5.30 -10.66
C ALA A 430 14.16 -5.89 -10.54
N ILE A 431 13.87 -6.58 -9.44
CA ILE A 431 12.61 -7.27 -9.17
C ILE A 431 12.02 -6.70 -7.89
N VAL A 432 10.82 -6.15 -8.00
CA VAL A 432 10.00 -5.80 -6.84
C VAL A 432 9.18 -7.04 -6.49
N PRO A 433 9.30 -7.60 -5.27
CA PRO A 433 8.49 -8.74 -4.87
C PRO A 433 6.98 -8.46 -4.99
N GLY A 434 6.23 -9.47 -5.44
CA GLY A 434 4.77 -9.46 -5.39
C GLY A 434 4.29 -9.79 -3.98
N LEU A 435 3.19 -9.17 -3.56
CA LEU A 435 2.52 -9.46 -2.29
C LEU A 435 1.88 -10.87 -2.30
#